data_AF-A0A7C6ABW5-F1
#
_entry.id   AF-A0A7C6ABW5-F1
#
_cell.length_a   1.000
_cell.length_b   1.000
_cell.length_c   1.000
_cell.angle_alpha   90.00
_cell.angle_beta   90.00
_cell.angle_gamma   90.00
#
_symmetry.space_group_name_H-M   'P 1'
#
loop_
_entity.id
_entity.type
_entity.pdbx_description
1 polymer ?
#
loop_
_entity_poly.entity_id
_entity_poly.type
_entity_poly.pdbx_seq_one_letter_code
_entity_poly.pdbx_strand_id
1 'polypeptide(L)'
;MYIQDHMHRLAQSFKWGFLFDRIVETLCRYEIKQELTEKDKKTLDESVSFIEMVLNGGKQITTGIYQTNALESLMLYNKSLSVILSMSDLTTEINVAEIEEMLKELKNDLQKIVKGEQITSEKVKRIKEFFNMLRMTTLDESATIINGFYESRSPDKWELAPKISS
;
A
#
# COMPACT_ATOMS: atom_id res chain seq x y z
N MET A 1 10.04 -8.11 -23.10
CA MET A 1 10.07 -6.92 -22.22
C MET A 1 8.78 -6.79 -21.40
N TYR A 2 7.58 -6.81 -22.02
CA TYR A 2 6.28 -6.70 -21.32
C TYR A 2 6.04 -7.72 -20.19
N ILE A 3 6.37 -9.01 -20.37
CA ILE A 3 6.09 -10.06 -19.37
C ILE A 3 6.91 -9.86 -18.07
N GLN A 4 8.13 -9.34 -18.19
CA GLN A 4 9.05 -9.19 -17.07
C GLN A 4 8.63 -8.02 -16.15
N ASP A 5 8.07 -6.96 -16.74
CA ASP A 5 7.48 -5.83 -16.02
C ASP A 5 6.22 -6.24 -15.24
N HIS A 6 5.31 -7.00 -15.87
CA HIS A 6 4.11 -7.49 -15.20
C HIS A 6 4.44 -8.43 -14.03
N MET A 7 5.41 -9.33 -14.20
CA MET A 7 5.82 -10.25 -13.13
C MET A 7 6.49 -9.51 -11.97
N HIS A 8 7.27 -8.45 -12.24
CA HIS A 8 7.87 -7.62 -11.21
C HIS A 8 6.80 -6.87 -10.40
N ARG A 9 5.85 -6.23 -11.09
CA ARG A 9 4.73 -5.53 -10.46
C ARG A 9 3.86 -6.47 -9.63
N LEU A 10 3.56 -7.66 -10.16
CA LEU A 10 2.82 -8.70 -9.43
C LEU A 10 3.56 -9.13 -8.15
N ALA A 11 4.86 -9.40 -8.24
CA ALA A 11 5.66 -9.80 -7.09
C ALA A 11 5.71 -8.71 -6.01
N GLN A 12 5.83 -7.44 -6.41
CA GLN A 12 5.77 -6.31 -5.49
C GLN A 12 4.39 -6.18 -4.85
N SER A 13 3.31 -6.28 -5.61
CA SER A 13 1.96 -6.21 -5.06
C SER A 13 1.70 -7.34 -4.08
N PHE A 14 2.10 -8.58 -4.36
CA PHE A 14 2.01 -9.66 -3.36
C PHE A 14 2.85 -9.38 -2.12
N LYS A 15 4.11 -8.96 -2.28
CA LYS A 15 4.99 -8.61 -1.14
C LYS A 15 4.32 -7.58 -0.22
N TRP A 16 3.80 -6.51 -0.79
CA TRP A 16 3.16 -5.44 -0.01
C TRP A 16 1.80 -5.87 0.55
N GLY A 17 0.98 -6.57 -0.23
CA GLY A 17 -0.32 -7.09 0.20
C GLY A 17 -0.20 -8.01 1.42
N PHE A 18 0.75 -8.96 1.40
CA PHE A 18 1.01 -9.84 2.54
C PHE A 18 1.65 -9.12 3.74
N LEU A 19 2.45 -8.06 3.51
CA LEU A 19 2.91 -7.22 4.61
C LEU A 19 1.73 -6.53 5.29
N PHE A 20 0.85 -5.89 4.53
CA PHE A 20 -0.30 -5.17 5.07
C PHE A 20 -1.28 -6.09 5.80
N ASP A 21 -1.50 -7.30 5.28
CA ASP A 21 -2.29 -8.33 5.94
C ASP A 21 -1.70 -8.70 7.32
N ARG A 22 -0.40 -8.99 7.39
CA ARG A 22 0.30 -9.27 8.66
C ARG A 22 0.23 -8.11 9.64
N ILE A 23 0.29 -6.86 9.16
CA ILE A 23 0.17 -5.67 10.00
C ILE A 23 -1.24 -5.59 10.61
N VAL A 24 -2.29 -5.77 9.81
CA VAL A 24 -3.69 -5.76 10.27
C VAL A 24 -3.90 -6.85 11.32
N GLU A 25 -3.45 -8.07 11.06
CA GLU A 25 -3.54 -9.16 12.04
C GLU A 25 -2.81 -8.84 13.35
N THR A 26 -1.63 -8.21 13.25
CA THR A 26 -0.83 -7.81 14.42
C THR A 26 -1.58 -6.78 15.26
N LEU A 27 -2.20 -5.79 14.62
CA LEU A 27 -3.01 -4.77 15.29
C LEU A 27 -4.27 -5.36 15.93
N CYS A 28 -4.92 -6.33 15.29
CA CYS A 28 -6.05 -7.06 15.89
C CYS A 28 -5.62 -7.85 17.13
N ARG A 29 -4.46 -8.52 17.10
CA ARG A 29 -3.92 -9.21 18.29
C ARG A 29 -3.59 -8.23 19.41
N TYR A 30 -2.96 -7.10 19.07
CA TYR A 30 -2.64 -6.03 20.02
C TYR A 30 -3.91 -5.47 20.69
N GLU A 31 -4.96 -5.21 19.93
CA GLU A 31 -6.22 -4.68 20.48
C GLU A 31 -6.83 -5.62 21.53
N ILE A 32 -6.76 -6.94 21.30
CA ILE A 32 -7.31 -7.96 22.20
C ILE A 32 -6.42 -8.19 23.43
N LYS A 33 -5.11 -8.33 23.23
CA LYS A 33 -4.18 -8.78 24.27
C LYS A 33 -3.42 -7.65 24.97
N GLN A 34 -3.33 -6.48 24.34
CA GLN A 34 -2.51 -5.34 24.76
C GLN A 34 -1.02 -5.70 24.98
N GLU A 35 -0.57 -6.78 24.35
CA GLU A 35 0.78 -7.31 24.43
C GLU A 35 1.28 -7.67 23.03
N LEU A 36 2.56 -7.39 22.76
CA LEU A 36 3.21 -7.66 21.48
C LEU A 36 4.33 -8.68 21.68
N THR A 37 4.34 -9.71 20.84
CA THR A 37 5.52 -10.57 20.72
C THR A 37 6.64 -9.83 19.97
N GLU A 38 7.88 -10.33 20.05
CA GLU A 38 8.99 -9.77 19.26
C GLU A 38 8.74 -9.84 17.74
N LYS A 39 8.00 -10.84 17.28
CA LYS A 39 7.56 -10.95 15.88
C LYS A 39 6.55 -9.86 15.51
N ASP A 40 5.64 -9.54 16.42
CA ASP A 40 4.65 -8.48 16.23
C ASP A 40 5.36 -7.12 16.16
N LYS A 41 6.28 -6.84 17.09
CA LYS A 41 7.10 -5.62 17.07
C LYS A 41 7.85 -5.46 15.77
N LYS A 42 8.52 -6.51 15.29
CA LYS A 42 9.22 -6.49 13.99
C LYS A 42 8.26 -6.18 12.83
N THR A 43 7.05 -6.73 12.86
CA THR A 43 6.04 -6.47 11.81
C THR A 43 5.57 -5.01 11.84
N LEU A 44 5.44 -4.42 13.03
CA LEU A 44 5.11 -3.00 13.18
C LEU A 44 6.30 -2.08 12.87
N ASP A 45 7.54 -2.49 13.10
CA ASP A 45 8.72 -1.75 12.63
C ASP A 45 8.82 -1.73 11.11
N GLU A 46 8.47 -2.84 10.45
CA GLU A 46 8.32 -2.89 8.99
C GLU A 46 7.24 -1.88 8.51
N SER A 47 6.16 -1.68 9.28
CA SER A 47 5.11 -0.71 8.94
C SER A 47 5.54 0.74 9.19
N VAL A 48 6.30 1.02 10.23
CA VAL A 48 6.92 2.35 10.45
C VAL A 48 7.86 2.71 9.30
N SER A 49 8.70 1.75 8.89
CA SER A 49 9.62 1.91 7.76
C SER A 49 8.88 2.16 6.45
N PHE A 50 7.76 1.46 6.24
CA PHE A 50 6.88 1.69 5.10
C PHE A 50 6.34 3.13 5.07
N ILE A 51 5.78 3.65 6.18
CA ILE A 51 5.25 5.02 6.22
C ILE A 51 6.37 6.05 5.99
N GLU A 52 7.59 5.78 6.46
CA GLU A 52 8.74 6.62 6.17
C GLU A 52 9.10 6.67 4.67
N MET A 53 9.04 5.52 3.97
CA MET A 53 9.20 5.51 2.51
C MET A 53 8.11 6.30 1.80
N VAL A 54 6.86 6.21 2.28
CA VAL A 54 5.72 6.99 1.77
C VAL A 54 5.99 8.49 1.94
N LEU A 55 6.39 8.94 3.14
CA LEU A 55 6.72 10.35 3.41
C LEU A 55 7.89 10.84 2.56
N ASN A 56 8.91 10.01 2.35
CA ASN A 56 10.02 10.34 1.46
C ASN A 56 9.56 10.49 0.00
N GLY A 57 8.59 9.70 -0.44
CA GLY A 57 7.95 9.87 -1.76
C GLY A 57 7.27 11.22 -1.87
N GLY A 58 6.48 11.62 -0.88
CA GLY A 58 5.84 12.94 -0.83
C GLY A 58 6.84 14.09 -0.91
N LYS A 59 7.92 14.02 -0.12
CA LYS A 59 9.02 15.00 -0.16
C LYS A 59 9.68 15.07 -1.53
N GLN A 60 9.87 13.95 -2.21
CA GLN A 60 10.48 13.93 -3.54
C GLN A 60 9.59 14.56 -4.60
N ILE A 61 8.28 14.40 -4.51
CA ILE A 61 7.32 15.09 -5.40
C ILE A 61 7.38 16.60 -5.17
N THR A 62 7.39 17.04 -3.91
CA THR A 62 7.33 18.48 -3.58
C THR A 62 8.65 19.20 -3.85
N THR A 63 9.79 18.54 -3.66
CA THR A 63 11.12 19.17 -3.78
C THR A 63 11.83 18.89 -5.12
N GLY A 64 11.46 17.83 -5.84
CA GLY A 64 12.15 17.37 -7.05
C GLY A 64 13.53 16.72 -6.80
N ILE A 65 13.95 16.54 -5.55
CA ILE A 65 15.26 15.96 -5.20
C ILE A 65 15.13 14.45 -5.02
N TYR A 66 15.56 13.67 -6.01
CA TYR A 66 15.43 12.20 -5.99
C TYR A 66 16.50 11.49 -5.14
N GLN A 67 16.08 10.46 -4.40
CA GLN A 67 16.96 9.57 -3.63
C GLN A 67 17.15 8.20 -4.32
N THR A 68 18.03 7.35 -3.79
CA THR A 68 18.36 6.03 -4.37
C THR A 68 17.14 5.11 -4.57
N ASN A 69 16.08 5.27 -3.76
CA ASN A 69 14.83 4.52 -3.83
C ASN A 69 13.64 5.36 -4.34
N ALA A 70 13.91 6.41 -5.12
CA ALA A 70 12.92 7.38 -5.59
C ALA A 70 11.67 6.73 -6.20
N LEU A 71 11.84 5.86 -7.19
CA LEU A 71 10.71 5.26 -7.90
C LEU A 71 9.78 4.47 -6.96
N GLU A 72 10.35 3.65 -6.07
CA GLU A 72 9.58 2.86 -5.12
C GLU A 72 8.84 3.76 -4.12
N SER A 73 9.54 4.73 -3.52
CA SER A 73 8.92 5.68 -2.58
C SER A 73 7.80 6.54 -3.20
N LEU A 74 7.96 6.98 -4.44
CA LEU A 74 6.93 7.72 -5.19
C LEU A 74 5.70 6.85 -5.46
N MET A 75 5.91 5.59 -5.84
CA MET A 75 4.83 4.65 -6.08
C MET A 75 4.05 4.35 -4.79
N LEU A 76 4.75 4.12 -3.68
CA LEU A 76 4.13 3.91 -2.37
C LEU A 76 3.37 5.14 -1.88
N TYR A 77 3.91 6.34 -2.13
CA TYR A 77 3.23 7.60 -1.83
C TYR A 77 1.92 7.75 -2.61
N ASN A 78 1.95 7.52 -3.92
CA ASN A 78 0.75 7.60 -4.76
C ASN A 78 -0.34 6.59 -4.32
N LYS A 79 0.05 5.37 -3.97
CA LYS A 79 -0.88 4.36 -3.47
C LYS A 79 -1.46 4.72 -2.09
N SER A 80 -0.65 5.30 -1.22
CA SER A 80 -1.11 5.75 0.09
C SER A 80 -2.05 6.95 -0.02
N LEU A 81 -1.78 7.85 -0.98
CA LEU A 81 -2.69 8.94 -1.33
C LEU A 81 -4.07 8.41 -1.73
N SER A 82 -4.15 7.47 -2.68
CA SER A 82 -5.45 6.93 -3.11
C SER A 82 -6.26 6.34 -1.96
N VAL A 83 -5.58 5.71 -0.99
CA VAL A 83 -6.24 5.18 0.22
C VAL A 83 -6.72 6.31 1.13
N ILE A 84 -5.88 7.30 1.44
CA ILE A 84 -6.26 8.42 2.32
C ILE A 84 -7.44 9.19 1.74
N LEU A 85 -7.40 9.50 0.44
CA LEU A 85 -8.48 10.19 -0.28
C LEU A 85 -9.80 9.39 -0.25
N SER A 86 -9.73 8.06 -0.12
CA SER A 86 -10.89 7.18 -0.04
C SER A 86 -11.40 6.93 1.40
N MET A 87 -10.54 7.15 2.41
CA MET A 87 -10.90 7.03 3.83
C MET A 87 -11.60 8.28 4.36
N SER A 88 -11.32 9.42 3.75
CA SER A 88 -11.80 10.71 4.22
C SER A 88 -13.17 11.05 3.63
N ASP A 89 -14.14 11.41 4.47
CA ASP A 89 -15.40 12.10 4.08
C ASP A 89 -15.15 13.54 3.58
N LEU A 90 -14.00 13.78 2.94
CA LEU A 90 -13.56 15.10 2.52
C LEU A 90 -14.21 15.43 1.18
N THR A 91 -15.35 16.11 1.29
CA THR A 91 -16.13 16.66 0.18
C THR A 91 -15.56 17.98 -0.37
N THR A 92 -14.43 18.47 0.13
CA THR A 92 -13.90 19.78 -0.28
C THR A 92 -12.40 19.90 0.00
N GLU A 93 -11.61 20.15 -1.06
CA GLU A 93 -10.21 20.60 -1.06
C GLU A 93 -9.23 19.94 -0.07
N ILE A 94 -8.69 18.79 -0.45
CA ILE A 94 -7.63 18.11 0.33
C ILE A 94 -6.29 18.83 0.11
N ASN A 95 -5.70 19.33 1.19
CA ASN A 95 -4.37 19.93 1.17
C ASN A 95 -3.28 18.85 1.37
N VAL A 96 -2.22 18.90 0.55
CA VAL A 96 -1.05 18.00 0.67
C VAL A 96 -0.47 18.01 2.08
N ALA A 97 -0.46 19.16 2.75
CA ALA A 97 0.02 19.28 4.13
C ALA A 97 -0.80 18.45 5.13
N GLU A 98 -2.11 18.36 4.93
CA GLU A 98 -2.99 17.57 5.81
C GLU A 98 -2.74 16.07 5.61
N ILE A 99 -2.55 15.62 4.37
CA ILE A 99 -2.17 14.24 4.07
C ILE A 99 -0.84 13.88 4.73
N GLU A 100 0.17 14.74 4.60
CA GLU A 100 1.47 14.51 5.22
C GLU A 100 1.35 14.44 6.75
N GLU A 101 0.51 15.28 7.35
CA GLU A 101 0.27 15.25 8.80
C GLU A 101 -0.43 13.95 9.21
N MET A 102 -1.45 13.50 8.48
CA MET A 102 -2.08 12.21 8.72
C MET A 102 -1.07 11.05 8.67
N LEU A 103 -0.15 11.06 7.70
CA LEU A 103 0.90 10.05 7.59
C LEU A 103 1.90 10.10 8.76
N LYS A 104 2.28 11.31 9.21
CA LYS A 104 3.13 11.48 10.39
C LYS A 104 2.44 11.00 11.66
N GLU A 105 1.15 11.29 11.83
CA GLU A 105 0.34 10.79 12.94
C GLU A 105 0.32 9.25 12.97
N LEU A 106 0.04 8.61 11.83
CA LEU A 106 0.06 7.15 11.70
C LEU A 106 1.43 6.57 12.07
N LYS A 107 2.53 7.17 11.57
CA LYS A 107 3.89 6.76 11.92
C LYS A 107 4.14 6.86 13.42
N ASN A 108 3.78 7.99 14.02
CA ASN A 108 4.00 8.24 15.45
C ASN A 108 3.19 7.28 16.32
N ASP A 109 1.93 7.03 15.97
CA ASP A 109 1.09 6.11 16.73
C ASP A 109 1.57 4.66 16.60
N LEU A 110 2.05 4.24 15.42
CA LEU A 110 2.74 2.94 15.27
C LEU A 110 4.00 2.83 16.13
N GLN A 111 4.85 3.86 16.14
CA GLN A 111 6.07 3.88 16.95
C GLN A 111 5.76 3.79 18.45
N LYS A 112 4.67 4.40 18.90
CA LYS A 112 4.19 4.27 20.29
C LYS A 112 3.82 2.82 20.60
N ILE A 113 3.04 2.17 19.73
CA ILE A 113 2.69 0.75 19.87
C ILE A 113 3.95 -0.12 19.95
N VAL A 114 4.92 0.07 19.06
CA VAL A 114 6.19 -0.69 19.05
C VAL A 114 6.95 -0.54 20.39
N LYS A 115 6.97 0.67 20.96
CA LYS A 115 7.61 0.96 22.25
C LYS A 115 6.84 0.41 23.45
N GLY A 116 5.66 -0.18 23.24
CA GLY A 116 4.78 -0.66 24.30
C GLY A 116 3.98 0.46 24.97
N GLU A 117 3.93 1.65 24.38
CA GLU A 117 3.06 2.73 24.85
C GLU A 117 1.61 2.45 24.44
N GLN A 118 0.68 2.64 25.37
CA GLN A 118 -0.74 2.52 25.08
C GLN A 118 -1.23 3.71 24.24
N ILE A 119 -2.02 3.42 23.22
CA ILE A 119 -2.73 4.41 22.40
C ILE A 119 -4.23 4.13 22.43
N THR A 120 -5.05 5.11 22.07
CA THR A 120 -6.51 4.96 22.10
C THR A 120 -7.00 3.96 21.05
N SER A 121 -8.10 3.26 21.34
CA SER A 121 -8.72 2.31 20.40
C SER A 121 -9.10 2.95 19.07
N GLU A 122 -9.49 4.23 19.07
CA GLU A 122 -9.76 5.00 17.85
C GLU A 122 -8.52 5.12 16.96
N LYS A 123 -7.34 5.39 17.55
CA LYS A 123 -6.08 5.43 16.80
C LYS A 123 -5.71 4.07 16.24
N VAL A 124 -5.86 3.00 17.03
CA VAL A 124 -5.66 1.62 16.54
C VAL A 124 -6.60 1.31 15.36
N LYS A 125 -7.88 1.70 15.47
CA LYS A 125 -8.88 1.52 14.40
C LYS A 125 -8.47 2.27 13.13
N ARG A 126 -8.07 3.54 13.22
CA ARG A 126 -7.61 4.34 12.07
C ARG A 126 -6.39 3.71 11.37
N ILE A 127 -5.42 3.21 12.14
CA ILE A 127 -4.25 2.51 11.58
C ILE A 127 -4.69 1.23 10.86
N LYS A 128 -5.56 0.42 11.49
CA LYS A 128 -6.08 -0.81 10.87
C LYS A 128 -6.82 -0.53 9.57
N GLU A 129 -7.69 0.48 9.55
CA GLU A 129 -8.45 0.86 8.36
C GLU A 129 -7.52 1.27 7.22
N PHE A 130 -6.52 2.09 7.50
CA PHE A 130 -5.50 2.49 6.52
C PHE A 130 -4.76 1.28 5.92
N PHE A 131 -4.22 0.38 6.75
CA PHE A 131 -3.52 -0.80 6.24
C PHE A 131 -4.44 -1.82 5.57
N ASN A 132 -5.69 -1.96 6.04
CA ASN A 132 -6.64 -2.85 5.40
C ASN A 132 -7.06 -2.34 4.00
N MET A 133 -7.21 -1.03 3.83
CA MET A 133 -7.46 -0.46 2.50
C MET A 133 -6.25 -0.61 1.58
N LEU A 134 -5.03 -0.34 2.08
CA LEU A 134 -3.80 -0.61 1.32
C LEU A 134 -3.71 -2.08 0.91
N ARG A 135 -4.07 -3.01 1.81
CA ARG A 135 -4.15 -4.44 1.52
C ARG A 135 -5.12 -4.72 0.38
N MET A 136 -6.35 -4.23 0.48
CA MET A 136 -7.38 -4.45 -0.55
C MET A 136 -6.94 -3.89 -1.90
N THR A 137 -6.55 -2.61 -1.98
CA THR A 137 -6.09 -1.98 -3.22
C THR A 137 -4.91 -2.73 -3.85
N THR A 138 -3.98 -3.23 -3.03
CA THR A 138 -2.81 -3.95 -3.53
C THR A 138 -3.11 -5.35 -4.04
N LEU A 139 -4.01 -6.07 -3.37
CA LEU A 139 -4.43 -7.39 -3.82
C LEU A 139 -5.36 -7.31 -5.02
N ASP A 140 -6.22 -6.30 -5.10
CA ASP A 140 -7.09 -6.05 -6.26
C ASP A 140 -6.27 -5.76 -7.52
N GLU A 141 -5.23 -4.91 -7.42
CA GLU A 141 -4.28 -4.71 -8.52
C GLU A 141 -3.63 -6.02 -8.99
N SER A 142 -3.30 -6.91 -8.05
CA SER A 142 -2.73 -8.23 -8.37
C SER A 142 -3.75 -9.08 -9.13
N ALA A 143 -5.01 -9.07 -8.70
CA ALA A 143 -6.10 -9.75 -9.41
C ALA A 143 -6.33 -9.17 -10.81
N THR A 144 -6.28 -7.85 -10.98
CA THR A 144 -6.38 -7.20 -12.31
C THR A 144 -5.24 -7.60 -13.23
N ILE A 145 -4.00 -7.64 -12.74
CA ILE A 145 -2.85 -8.08 -13.55
C ILE A 145 -3.02 -9.54 -13.99
N ILE A 146 -3.47 -10.41 -13.09
CA ILE A 146 -3.73 -11.82 -13.38
C ILE A 146 -4.84 -11.95 -14.43
N ASN A 147 -5.98 -11.29 -14.21
CA ASN A 147 -7.14 -11.37 -15.10
C ASN A 147 -6.86 -10.77 -16.49
N GLY A 148 -6.19 -9.62 -16.56
CA GLY A 148 -5.77 -9.02 -17.83
C GLY A 148 -4.78 -9.90 -18.60
N PHE A 149 -3.93 -10.65 -17.89
CA PHE A 149 -3.05 -11.63 -18.51
C PHE A 149 -3.83 -12.82 -19.09
N TYR A 150 -4.86 -13.31 -18.39
CA TYR A 150 -5.73 -14.36 -18.91
C TYR A 150 -6.59 -13.88 -20.11
N GLU A 151 -7.14 -12.68 -20.06
CA GLU A 151 -7.93 -12.08 -21.16
C GLU A 151 -7.09 -11.77 -22.41
N SER A 152 -5.80 -11.50 -22.25
CA SER A 152 -4.85 -11.36 -23.36
C SER A 152 -4.45 -12.71 -23.99
N ARG A 153 -4.74 -13.82 -23.30
CA ARG A 153 -4.43 -15.19 -23.73
C ARG A 153 -5.66 -16.01 -24.11
N SER A 154 -6.86 -15.42 -24.06
CA SER A 154 -8.09 -16.08 -24.51
C SER A 154 -7.99 -16.45 -26.00
N PRO A 155 -8.31 -17.70 -26.40
CA PRO A 155 -8.12 -18.20 -27.77
C PRO A 155 -8.90 -17.45 -28.86
N ASP A 156 -9.95 -16.72 -28.49
CA ASP A 156 -10.91 -16.14 -29.43
C ASP A 156 -10.46 -14.82 -30.08
N LYS A 157 -9.22 -14.35 -29.83
CA LYS A 157 -8.65 -13.13 -30.44
C LYS A 157 -7.72 -13.39 -31.63
N TRP A 158 -7.62 -14.64 -32.11
CA TRP A 158 -7.00 -14.94 -33.40
C TRP A 158 -8.05 -14.80 -34.51
N GLU A 159 -8.45 -13.56 -34.82
CA GLU A 159 -9.11 -13.31 -36.10
C GLU A 159 -8.11 -13.64 -37.22
N LEU A 160 -8.36 -14.76 -37.89
CA LEU A 160 -7.64 -15.16 -39.08
C LEU A 160 -7.72 -14.04 -40.10
N ALA A 161 -6.55 -13.56 -40.52
CA ALA A 161 -6.35 -12.61 -41.60
C ALA A 161 -7.29 -12.90 -42.79
N PRO A 162 -7.76 -11.85 -43.51
CA PRO A 162 -8.72 -12.02 -44.59
C PRO A 162 -8.17 -13.00 -45.63
N LYS A 163 -8.96 -14.02 -45.97
CA LYS A 163 -8.68 -14.91 -47.11
C LYS A 163 -8.55 -14.04 -48.36
N ILE A 164 -7.35 -13.96 -48.90
CA ILE A 164 -7.13 -13.45 -50.26
C ILE A 164 -7.78 -14.47 -51.20
N SER A 165 -8.93 -14.11 -51.74
CA SER A 165 -9.62 -14.85 -52.81
C SER A 165 -8.88 -14.61 -54.13
N SER A 166 -8.36 -15.69 -54.71
CA SER A 166 -7.89 -15.80 -56.09
C SER A 166 -9.04 -16.07 -57.04
#